data_AF-A0A933I435-F1
#
_entry.id   AF-A0A933I435-F1
#
_cell.length_a   1.000
_cell.length_b   1.000
_cell.length_c   1.000
_cell.angle_alpha   90.00
_cell.angle_beta   90.00
_cell.angle_gamma   90.00
#
_symmetry.space_group_name_H-M   'P 1'
#
loop_
_entity.id
_entity.type
_entity.pdbx_description
1 polymer ?
#
loop_
_entity_poly.entity_id
_entity_poly.type
_entity_poly.pdbx_seq_one_letter_code
_entity_poly.pdbx_strand_id
1 'polypeptide(L)'
;MNKQDIKNLKKRYLIWFYKFTKEALDRIERKFTQAEIDRFILTEMEEQDKEKIAGKFIAEFEVYIQNKEKEGVSQKFDVNKLKPEYYFLQIKLAAIEKAIIKELGQDELKKIRSIYEEEMISRILKSTEH
;
A
#
# COMPACT_ATOMS: atom_id res chain seq x y z
N MET A 1 22.76 -4.52 30.23
CA MET A 1 22.40 -4.40 28.80
C MET A 1 23.47 -3.55 28.13
N ASN A 2 24.16 -4.08 27.13
CA ASN A 2 25.28 -3.37 26.50
C ASN A 2 24.76 -2.37 25.43
N LYS A 3 25.65 -1.54 24.88
CA LYS A 3 25.27 -0.54 23.85
C LYS A 3 24.69 -1.19 22.58
N GLN A 4 25.15 -2.38 22.23
CA GLN A 4 24.67 -3.13 21.07
C GLN A 4 23.25 -3.65 21.29
N ASP A 5 22.92 -4.11 22.50
CA ASP A 5 21.59 -4.57 22.88
C ASP A 5 20.56 -3.43 22.76
N ILE A 6 20.91 -2.23 23.23
CA ILE A 6 20.08 -1.03 23.10
C ILE A 6 19.85 -0.70 21.62
N LYS A 7 20.92 -0.72 20.81
CA LYS A 7 20.83 -0.45 19.37
C LYS A 7 19.92 -1.47 18.68
N ASN A 8 20.03 -2.75 19.04
CA ASN A 8 19.21 -3.83 18.49
C ASN A 8 17.74 -3.72 18.90
N LEU A 9 17.45 -3.27 20.14
CA LEU A 9 16.08 -3.00 20.59
C LEU A 9 15.46 -1.84 19.83
N LYS A 10 16.18 -0.72 19.70
CA LYS A 10 15.74 0.43 18.88
C LYS A 10 15.47 0.01 17.44
N LYS A 11 16.37 -0.77 16.84
CA LYS A 11 16.21 -1.29 15.48
C LYS A 11 14.92 -2.09 15.31
N ARG A 12 14.68 -3.08 16.18
CA ARG A 12 13.46 -3.91 16.13
C ARG A 12 12.19 -3.08 16.28
N TYR A 13 12.20 -2.13 17.22
CA TYR A 13 11.07 -1.25 17.45
C TYR A 13 10.78 -0.37 16.22
N LEU A 14 11.80 0.25 15.64
CA LEU A 14 11.67 1.10 14.46
C LEU A 14 11.20 0.31 13.22
N ILE A 15 11.69 -0.92 13.01
CA ILE A 15 11.23 -1.80 11.94
C ILE A 15 9.75 -2.13 12.11
N TRP A 16 9.36 -2.58 13.31
CA TRP A 16 7.96 -2.88 13.61
C TRP A 16 7.07 -1.66 13.37
N PHE A 17 7.52 -0.47 13.81
CA PHE A 17 6.72 0.74 13.71
C PHE A 17 6.59 1.26 12.28
N TYR A 18 7.68 1.17 11.50
CA TYR A 18 7.67 1.43 10.06
C TYR A 18 6.68 0.51 9.37
N LYS A 19 6.81 -0.81 9.55
CA LYS A 19 5.94 -1.82 8.93
C LYS A 19 4.47 -1.55 9.22
N PHE A 20 4.11 -1.39 10.49
CA PHE A 20 2.71 -1.16 10.88
C PHE A 20 2.12 0.11 10.25
N THR A 21 2.89 1.20 10.23
CA THR A 21 2.42 2.48 9.69
C THR A 21 2.36 2.44 8.16
N LYS A 22 3.34 1.80 7.51
CA LYS A 22 3.41 1.63 6.06
C LYS A 22 2.28 0.72 5.55
N GLU A 23 1.99 -0.40 6.20
CA GLU A 23 0.84 -1.26 5.83
C GLU A 23 -0.50 -0.54 5.96
N ALA A 24 -0.65 0.33 6.97
CA ALA A 24 -1.86 1.13 7.14
C ALA A 24 -2.05 2.14 5.99
N LEU A 25 -0.96 2.78 5.54
CA LEU A 25 -0.99 3.66 4.36
C LEU A 25 -1.23 2.87 3.07
N ASP A 26 -0.51 1.77 2.87
CA ASP A 26 -0.61 0.95 1.67
C ASP A 26 -2.00 0.36 1.51
N ARG A 27 -2.71 0.07 2.62
CA ARG A 27 -4.11 -0.37 2.55
C ARG A 27 -5.03 0.66 1.88
N ILE A 28 -4.75 1.93 2.07
CA ILE A 28 -5.53 3.03 1.46
C ILE A 28 -5.04 3.25 0.04
N GLU A 29 -3.72 3.41 -0.15
CA GLU A 29 -3.12 3.67 -1.46
C GLU A 29 -3.34 2.54 -2.48
N ARG A 30 -3.34 1.27 -2.03
CA ARG A 30 -3.53 0.12 -2.93
C ARG A 30 -4.84 0.18 -3.69
N LYS A 31 -5.91 0.78 -3.13
CA LYS A 31 -7.20 0.85 -3.83
C LYS A 31 -7.10 1.72 -5.08
N PHE A 32 -6.30 2.78 -5.01
CA PHE A 32 -6.06 3.68 -6.14
C PHE A 32 -5.17 3.02 -7.19
N THR A 33 -4.04 2.43 -6.78
CA THR A 33 -3.15 1.75 -7.73
C THR A 33 -3.81 0.53 -8.37
N GLN A 34 -4.60 -0.24 -7.61
CA GLN A 34 -5.40 -1.33 -8.15
C GLN A 34 -6.44 -0.82 -9.15
N ALA A 35 -7.18 0.25 -8.83
CA ALA A 35 -8.15 0.81 -9.78
C ALA A 35 -7.49 1.28 -11.08
N GLU A 36 -6.33 1.94 -11.00
CA GLU A 36 -5.55 2.36 -12.18
C GLU A 36 -5.15 1.15 -13.05
N ILE A 37 -4.60 0.10 -12.44
CA ILE A 37 -4.22 -1.13 -13.14
C ILE A 37 -5.45 -1.83 -13.73
N ASP A 38 -6.55 -1.92 -12.97
CA ASP A 38 -7.77 -2.57 -13.42
C ASP A 38 -8.43 -1.81 -14.59
N ARG A 39 -8.32 -0.48 -14.63
CA ARG A 39 -8.78 0.33 -15.78
C ARG A 39 -8.01 0.00 -17.05
N PHE A 40 -6.69 -0.15 -16.93
CA PHE A 40 -5.86 -0.59 -18.05
C PHE A 40 -6.28 -2.00 -18.52
N ILE A 41 -6.47 -2.93 -17.58
CA ILE A 41 -6.94 -4.30 -17.90
C ILE A 41 -8.32 -4.27 -18.58
N LEU A 42 -9.26 -3.45 -18.09
CA LEU A 42 -10.59 -3.29 -18.69
C LEU A 42 -10.49 -2.87 -20.16
N THR A 43 -9.65 -1.88 -20.47
CA THR A 43 -9.43 -1.43 -21.85
C THR A 43 -8.91 -2.56 -22.73
N GLU A 44 -7.92 -3.32 -22.25
CA GLU A 44 -7.39 -4.48 -22.99
C GLU A 44 -8.46 -5.57 -23.22
N MET A 45 -9.35 -5.79 -22.25
CA MET A 45 -10.46 -6.74 -22.38
C MET A 45 -11.49 -6.29 -23.43
N GLU A 46 -11.85 -5.00 -23.42
CA GLU A 46 -12.78 -4.41 -24.39
C GLU A 46 -12.24 -4.45 -25.82
N GLU A 47 -10.93 -4.24 -26.00
CA GLU A 47 -10.28 -4.33 -27.31
C GLU A 47 -10.25 -5.76 -27.87
N GLN A 48 -10.19 -6.75 -26.98
CA GLN A 48 -10.18 -8.18 -27.35
C GLN A 48 -11.60 -8.71 -27.61
N ASP A 49 -12.61 -8.30 -26.86
CA ASP A 49 -14.00 -8.78 -26.98
C ASP A 49 -14.82 -8.01 -28.04
N LYS A 50 -14.31 -7.95 -29.28
CA LYS A 50 -14.95 -7.20 -30.38
C LYS A 50 -16.36 -7.68 -30.71
N GLU A 51 -16.61 -8.97 -30.55
CA GLU A 51 -17.91 -9.60 -30.76
C GLU A 51 -18.86 -9.47 -29.55
N LYS A 52 -18.39 -8.86 -28.45
CA LYS A 52 -19.13 -8.62 -27.21
C LYS A 52 -19.69 -9.89 -26.57
N ILE A 53 -18.98 -11.00 -26.70
CA ILE A 53 -19.35 -12.30 -26.12
C ILE A 53 -19.25 -12.22 -24.59
N ALA A 54 -18.22 -11.55 -24.07
CA ALA A 54 -17.98 -11.35 -22.65
C ALA A 54 -18.57 -10.03 -22.11
N GLY A 55 -19.31 -9.27 -22.94
CA GLY A 55 -19.73 -7.90 -22.64
C GLY A 55 -20.45 -7.71 -21.30
N LYS A 56 -21.25 -8.69 -20.85
CA LYS A 56 -21.88 -8.66 -19.52
C LYS A 56 -20.83 -8.65 -18.40
N PHE A 57 -19.84 -9.53 -18.47
CA PHE A 57 -18.80 -9.66 -17.44
C PHE A 57 -17.85 -8.46 -17.46
N ILE A 58 -17.56 -7.91 -18.64
CA ILE A 58 -16.79 -6.66 -18.78
C ILE A 58 -17.51 -5.50 -18.10
N ALA A 59 -18.83 -5.36 -18.30
CA ALA A 59 -19.62 -4.34 -17.63
C ALA A 59 -19.67 -4.53 -16.10
N GLU A 60 -19.79 -5.78 -15.63
CA GLU A 60 -19.70 -6.08 -14.19
C GLU A 60 -18.32 -5.72 -13.61
N PHE A 61 -17.25 -5.97 -14.35
CA PHE A 61 -15.89 -5.59 -13.97
C PHE A 61 -15.71 -4.07 -13.92
N GLU A 62 -16.29 -3.33 -14.87
CA GLU A 62 -16.29 -1.87 -14.83
C GLU A 62 -16.98 -1.34 -13.57
N VAL A 63 -18.16 -1.87 -13.22
CA VAL A 63 -18.88 -1.49 -11.99
C VAL A 63 -18.04 -1.80 -10.75
N TYR A 64 -17.35 -2.93 -10.72
CA TYR A 64 -16.41 -3.28 -9.65
C TYR A 64 -15.29 -2.23 -9.50
N ILE A 65 -14.69 -1.78 -10.61
CA ILE A 65 -13.65 -0.74 -10.59
C ILE A 65 -14.21 0.58 -10.06
N GLN A 66 -15.38 1.00 -10.55
CA GLN A 66 -16.03 2.24 -10.08
C GLN A 66 -16.32 2.22 -8.58
N ASN A 67 -16.76 1.07 -8.04
CA ASN A 67 -16.99 0.93 -6.61
C ASN A 67 -15.67 0.99 -5.82
N LYS A 68 -14.61 0.36 -6.32
CA LYS A 68 -13.27 0.43 -5.72
C LYS A 68 -12.73 1.86 -5.67
N GLU A 69 -12.91 2.63 -6.74
CA GLU A 69 -12.53 4.06 -6.80
C GLU A 69 -13.27 4.88 -5.73
N LYS A 70 -14.60 4.73 -5.64
CA LYS A 70 -15.43 5.40 -4.62
C LYS A 70 -14.99 5.05 -3.20
N GLU A 71 -14.69 3.79 -2.94
CA GLU A 71 -14.18 3.34 -1.66
C GLU A 71 -12.80 3.94 -1.34
N GLY A 72 -11.89 3.98 -2.32
CA GLY A 72 -10.58 4.62 -2.16
C GLY A 72 -10.72 6.09 -1.79
N VAL A 73 -11.54 6.84 -2.54
CA VAL A 73 -11.83 8.26 -2.28
C VAL A 73 -12.39 8.45 -0.89
N SER A 74 -13.39 7.66 -0.47
CA SER A 74 -13.97 7.80 0.87
C SER A 74 -13.02 7.44 2.01
N GLN A 75 -11.95 6.67 1.77
CA GLN A 75 -10.91 6.40 2.78
C GLN A 75 -9.85 7.49 2.86
N LYS A 76 -9.62 8.25 1.79
CA LYS A 76 -8.58 9.28 1.70
C LYS A 76 -9.12 10.69 1.89
N PHE A 77 -10.36 10.95 1.48
CA PHE A 77 -10.98 12.27 1.48
C PHE A 77 -12.32 12.27 2.21
N ASP A 78 -12.63 13.41 2.83
CA ASP A 78 -13.95 13.78 3.34
C ASP A 78 -14.38 15.09 2.68
N VAL A 79 -15.45 15.05 1.87
CA VAL A 79 -15.98 16.20 1.12
C VAL A 79 -14.86 17.06 0.49
N ASN A 80 -14.03 16.43 -0.35
CA ASN A 80 -12.89 17.03 -1.07
C ASN A 80 -11.73 17.56 -0.19
N LYS A 81 -11.72 17.26 1.11
CA LYS A 81 -10.59 17.53 2.00
C LYS A 81 -9.89 16.24 2.38
N LEU A 82 -8.58 16.30 2.54
CA LEU A 82 -7.81 15.13 2.99
C LEU A 82 -8.26 14.73 4.41
N LYS A 83 -8.52 13.44 4.63
CA LYS A 83 -8.88 12.94 5.95
C LYS A 83 -7.73 13.16 6.93
N PRO A 84 -7.99 13.73 8.13
CA PRO A 84 -6.97 13.91 9.15
C PRO A 84 -6.24 12.62 9.51
N GLU A 85 -6.93 11.48 9.53
CA GLU A 85 -6.35 10.17 9.84
C GLU A 85 -5.34 9.73 8.78
N TYR A 86 -5.67 9.92 7.50
CA TYR A 86 -4.76 9.63 6.40
C TYR A 86 -3.53 10.55 6.46
N TYR A 87 -3.76 11.86 6.65
CA TYR A 87 -2.67 12.82 6.77
C TYR A 87 -1.76 12.50 7.97
N PHE A 88 -2.35 12.13 9.10
CA PHE A 88 -1.63 11.70 10.30
C PHE A 88 -0.71 10.50 10.00
N LEU A 89 -1.19 9.51 9.26
CA LEU A 89 -0.37 8.37 8.86
C LEU A 89 0.81 8.79 7.97
N GLN A 90 0.62 9.73 7.03
CA GLN A 90 1.70 10.24 6.19
C GLN A 90 2.79 10.94 7.01
N ILE A 91 2.40 11.89 7.87
CA ILE A 91 3.36 12.63 8.70
C ILE A 91 4.05 11.70 9.70
N LYS A 92 3.33 10.69 10.22
CA LYS A 92 3.85 9.69 11.15
C LYS A 92 4.89 8.80 10.47
N LEU A 93 4.61 8.31 9.26
CA LEU A 93 5.58 7.51 8.51
C LEU A 93 6.86 8.33 8.24
N ALA A 94 6.72 9.57 7.78
CA ALA A 94 7.86 10.46 7.54
C ALA A 94 8.68 10.70 8.82
N ALA A 95 8.05 10.85 9.98
CA ALA A 95 8.73 10.99 11.26
C ALA A 95 9.49 9.70 11.66
N ILE A 96 8.88 8.53 11.43
CA ILE A 96 9.53 7.23 11.68
C ILE A 96 10.75 7.06 10.79
N GLU A 97 10.66 7.39 9.50
CA GLU A 97 11.79 7.32 8.58
C GLU A 97 12.95 8.24 9.03
N LYS A 98 12.64 9.46 9.48
CA LYS A 98 13.65 10.35 10.07
C LYS A 98 14.28 9.75 11.33
N ALA A 99 13.50 9.08 12.18
CA ALA A 99 14.03 8.41 13.37
C ALA A 99 14.94 7.22 13.00
N ILE A 100 14.59 6.45 11.96
CA ILE A 100 15.44 5.37 11.42
C ILE A 100 16.76 5.95 10.92
N ILE A 101 16.73 7.02 10.13
CA ILE A 101 17.95 7.65 9.60
C ILE A 101 18.83 8.12 10.76
N LYS A 102 18.26 8.75 11.77
CA LYS A 102 18.99 9.25 12.94
C LYS A 102 19.64 8.12 13.76
N GLU A 103 18.93 7.03 14.01
CA GLU A 103 19.39 5.97 14.93
C GLU A 103 20.21 4.86 14.23
N LEU A 104 19.92 4.61 12.94
CA LEU A 104 20.45 3.46 12.19
C LEU A 104 21.16 3.84 10.88
N GLY A 105 20.90 5.03 10.34
CA GLY A 105 21.48 5.53 9.09
C GLY A 105 20.60 5.34 7.85
N GLN A 106 20.95 6.08 6.79
CA GLN A 106 20.19 6.11 5.53
C GLN A 106 20.15 4.75 4.83
N ASP A 107 21.26 4.00 4.84
CA ASP A 107 21.31 2.70 4.17
C ASP A 107 20.46 1.65 4.88
N GLU A 108 20.28 1.78 6.19
CA GLU A 108 19.37 0.90 6.91
C GLU A 108 17.91 1.18 6.55
N LEU A 109 17.52 2.45 6.36
CA LEU A 109 16.19 2.79 5.84
C LEU A 109 15.93 2.15 4.47
N LYS A 110 16.91 2.19 3.55
CA LYS A 110 16.79 1.55 2.23
C LYS A 110 16.57 0.03 2.35
N LYS A 111 17.33 -0.62 3.23
CA LYS A 111 17.18 -2.07 3.50
C LYS A 111 15.79 -2.39 4.07
N ILE A 112 15.32 -1.61 5.04
CA ILE A 112 13.99 -1.79 5.64
C ILE A 112 12.90 -1.67 4.58
N ARG A 113 13.01 -0.70 3.67
CA ARG A 113 12.09 -0.56 2.52
C ARG A 113 12.12 -1.79 1.61
N SER A 114 13.29 -2.27 1.21
CA SER A 114 13.43 -3.47 0.36
C SER A 114 12.81 -4.71 1.00
N ILE A 115 13.17 -4.97 2.27
CA ILE A 115 12.67 -6.13 3.02
C ILE A 115 11.15 -6.06 3.17
N TYR A 116 10.60 -4.86 3.40
CA TYR A 116 9.16 -4.67 3.48
C TYR A 116 8.46 -5.04 2.16
N GLU A 117 8.96 -4.58 1.02
CA GLU A 117 8.38 -4.92 -0.30
C GLU A 117 8.50 -6.42 -0.59
N GLU A 118 9.65 -7.03 -0.33
CA GLU A 118 9.87 -8.47 -0.46
C GLU A 118 8.89 -9.27 0.41
N GLU A 119 8.65 -8.81 1.65
CA GLU A 119 7.67 -9.42 2.55
C GLU A 119 6.25 -9.31 1.97
N MET A 120 5.85 -8.14 1.48
CA MET A 120 4.51 -7.93 0.91
C MET A 120 4.27 -8.81 -0.32
N ILE A 121 5.24 -8.88 -1.24
CA ILE A 121 5.19 -9.76 -2.42
C ILE A 121 5.13 -11.22 -1.98
N SER A 122 6.00 -11.63 -1.05
CA SER A 122 6.02 -13.01 -0.57
C SER A 122 4.70 -13.41 0.10
N ARG A 123 4.02 -12.50 0.78
CA ARG A 123 2.70 -12.77 1.38
C ARG A 123 1.63 -12.99 0.32
N ILE A 124 1.65 -12.21 -0.76
CA ILE A 124 0.73 -12.38 -1.89
C ILE A 124 0.95 -13.75 -2.55
N LEU A 125 2.20 -14.08 -2.88
CA LEU A 125 2.52 -15.33 -3.58
C LEU A 125 2.30 -16.59 -2.73
N LYS A 126 2.44 -16.49 -1.41
CA LYS A 126 2.25 -17.61 -0.46
C LYS A 126 0.84 -17.68 0.12
N SER A 127 -0.04 -16.73 -0.18
CA SER A 127 -1.41 -16.78 0.29
C SER A 127 -2.10 -17.96 -0.39
N THR A 128 -2.40 -19.01 0.38
CA THR A 128 -3.06 -20.24 -0.11
C THR A 128 -4.59 -20.17 -0.05
N GLU A 129 -5.16 -19.01 0.30
CA GLU A 129 -6.60 -18.79 0.35
C GLU A 129 -7.00 -17.74 -0.70
N HIS A 130 -7.52 -18.24 -1.82
CA HIS A 130 -8.36 -17.51 -2.78
C HIS A 130 -9.63 -18.33 -3.03
#